data_AF-A0A1Q7SQ37-F1
#
_entry.id   AF-A0A1Q7SQ37-F1
#
_cell.length_a   1.000
_cell.length_b   1.000
_cell.length_c   1.000
_cell.angle_alpha   90.00
_cell.angle_beta   90.00
_cell.angle_gamma   90.00
#
_symmetry.space_group_name_H-M   'P 1'
#
loop_
_entity.id
_entity.type
_entity.pdbx_description
1 polymer ?
#
loop_
_entity_poly.entity_id
_entity_poly.type
_entity_poly.pdbx_seq_one_letter_code
_entity_poly.pdbx_strand_id
1 'polypeptide(L)'
;MPWLALVLLVLSLAALPLGNGFSRRIERQADDFALAVTGNPGAFIAAMERLGELNLAERRPSRLKELVLYSHPALERRIARARGGLA
;
A
#
# COMPACT_ATOMS: atom_id res chain seq x y z
N MET A 1 28.73 -23.59 -2.10
CA MET A 1 28.94 -22.13 -2.02
C MET A 1 27.93 -21.47 -1.06
N PRO A 2 28.03 -21.70 0.26
CA PRO A 2 27.03 -21.19 1.22
C PRO A 2 27.03 -19.66 1.34
N TRP A 3 28.18 -19.01 1.10
CA TRP A 3 28.31 -17.55 1.12
C TRP A 3 27.48 -16.86 0.02
N LEU A 4 27.35 -17.48 -1.16
CA LEU A 4 26.55 -16.94 -2.26
C LEU A 4 25.07 -16.89 -1.88
N ALA A 5 24.57 -17.94 -1.22
CA ALA A 5 23.19 -17.97 -0.72
C ALA A 5 22.93 -16.88 0.33
N LEU A 6 23.89 -16.61 1.21
CA LEU A 6 23.79 -15.52 2.20
C LEU A 6 23.74 -14.14 1.54
N VAL A 7 24.58 -13.89 0.53
CA VAL A 7 24.56 -12.63 -0.22
C VAL A 7 23.22 -12.45 -0.94
N LEU A 8 22.73 -13.49 -1.62
CA LEU A 8 21.43 -13.44 -2.31
C LEU A 8 20.28 -13.19 -1.33
N LEU A 9 20.31 -13.79 -0.15
CA LEU A 9 19.31 -13.55 0.90
C LEU A 9 19.29 -12.09 1.33
N VAL A 10 20.46 -11.51 1.64
CA VAL A 10 20.58 -10.10 2.05
C VAL A 10 20.10 -9.16 0.96
N LEU A 11 20.51 -9.40 -0.30
CA LEU A 11 20.05 -8.61 -1.44
C LEU A 11 18.53 -8.71 -1.63
N SER A 12 17.96 -9.91 -1.47
CA SER A 12 16.52 -10.13 -1.59
C SER A 12 15.75 -9.36 -0.50
N LEU A 13 16.23 -9.42 0.75
CA LEU A 13 15.63 -8.68 1.86
C LEU A 13 15.73 -7.16 1.67
N ALA A 14 16.83 -6.66 1.12
CA ALA A 14 16.99 -5.24 0.80
C ALA A 14 16.14 -4.79 -0.40
N ALA A 15 15.88 -5.68 -1.37
CA ALA A 15 15.05 -5.39 -2.53
C ALA A 15 13.56 -5.25 -2.16
N LEU A 16 13.08 -5.96 -1.14
CA LEU A 16 11.68 -5.91 -0.69
C LEU A 16 11.16 -4.48 -0.39
N PRO A 17 11.79 -3.68 0.50
CA PRO A 17 11.29 -2.33 0.80
C PRO A 17 11.38 -1.39 -0.42
N LEU A 18 12.34 -1.61 -1.32
CA LEU A 18 12.48 -0.82 -2.55
C LEU A 18 11.32 -1.11 -3.52
N GLY A 19 11.06 -2.38 -3.82
CA GLY A 19 9.96 -2.80 -4.68
C GLY A 19 8.59 -2.42 -4.11
N ASN A 20 8.38 -2.71 -2.82
CA ASN A 20 7.15 -2.34 -2.12
C ASN A 20 6.96 -0.83 -2.05
N GLY A 21 8.05 -0.06 -1.88
CA GLY A 21 8.02 1.40 -1.93
C GLY A 21 7.58 1.97 -3.27
N PHE A 22 8.08 1.40 -4.37
CA PHE A 22 7.69 1.78 -5.73
C PHE A 22 6.22 1.42 -6.02
N SER A 23 5.79 0.20 -5.68
CA SER A 23 4.39 -0.22 -5.79
C SER A 23 3.45 0.75 -5.07
N ARG A 24 3.76 1.12 -3.82
CA ARG A 24 2.97 2.11 -3.06
C ARG A 24 2.91 3.49 -3.72
N ARG A 25 3.93 3.89 -4.49
CA ARG A 25 3.91 5.16 -5.24
C ARG A 25 2.95 5.09 -6.44
N ILE A 26 2.89 3.96 -7.12
CA ILE A 26 1.96 3.75 -8.24
C ILE A 26 0.52 3.73 -7.72
N GLU A 27 0.25 2.98 -6.65
CA GLU A 27 -1.08 2.92 -6.03
C GLU A 27 -1.58 4.31 -5.62
N ARG A 28 -0.71 5.14 -5.04
CA ARG A 28 -1.05 6.52 -4.70
C ARG A 28 -1.45 7.36 -5.90
N GLN A 29 -0.75 7.20 -7.03
CA GLN A 29 -1.07 7.92 -8.26
C GLN A 29 -2.38 7.41 -8.88
N ALA A 30 -2.62 6.10 -8.81
CA ALA A 30 -3.88 5.51 -9.27
C ALA A 30 -5.08 6.00 -8.45
N ASP A 31 -4.95 6.08 -7.12
CA ASP A 31 -5.99 6.63 -6.25
C ASP A 31 -6.27 8.11 -6.54
N ASP A 32 -5.22 8.92 -6.68
CA ASP A 32 -5.35 10.34 -7.01
C ASP A 32 -6.02 10.53 -8.38
N PHE A 33 -5.64 9.71 -9.36
CA PHE A 33 -6.26 9.71 -10.69
C PHE A 33 -7.73 9.31 -10.63
N ALA A 34 -8.07 8.23 -9.90
CA ALA A 34 -9.46 7.79 -9.75
C ALA A 34 -10.32 8.88 -9.09
N LEU A 35 -9.80 9.54 -8.05
CA LEU A 35 -10.50 10.65 -7.39
C LEU A 35 -10.66 11.85 -8.33
N ALA A 36 -9.62 12.19 -9.10
CA ALA A 36 -9.66 13.31 -10.05
C ALA A 36 -10.65 13.07 -11.20
N VAL A 37 -10.72 11.84 -11.73
CA VAL A 37 -11.60 11.48 -12.85
C VAL A 37 -13.05 11.31 -12.41
N THR A 38 -13.29 10.73 -11.24
CA THR A 38 -14.66 10.45 -10.77
C THR A 38 -15.27 11.61 -10.01
N GLY A 39 -14.47 12.47 -9.37
CA GLY A 39 -14.93 13.54 -8.49
C GLY A 39 -15.76 13.05 -7.30
N ASN A 40 -15.75 11.76 -6.99
CA ASN A 40 -16.64 11.14 -6.00
C ASN A 40 -15.85 10.40 -4.91
N PRO A 41 -15.31 11.13 -3.92
CA PRO A 41 -14.58 10.52 -2.81
C PRO A 41 -15.45 9.58 -1.97
N GLY A 42 -16.77 9.81 -1.88
CA GLY A 42 -17.69 8.93 -1.16
C GLY A 42 -17.77 7.53 -1.78
N ALA A 43 -17.92 7.45 -3.10
CA ALA A 43 -17.92 6.17 -3.82
C ALA A 43 -16.58 5.45 -3.71
N PHE A 44 -15.47 6.18 -3.78
CA PHE A 44 -14.13 5.61 -3.59
C PHE A 44 -13.97 5.00 -2.20
N ILE A 45 -14.36 5.73 -1.14
CA ILE A 45 -14.28 5.23 0.25
C ILE A 45 -15.14 3.97 0.43
N ALA A 46 -16.38 3.98 -0.05
CA ALA A 46 -17.27 2.82 0.04
C ALA A 46 -16.71 1.59 -0.69
N ALA A 47 -16.12 1.79 -1.87
CA ALA A 47 -15.47 0.72 -2.62
C ALA A 47 -14.27 0.13 -1.85
N MET A 48 -13.44 1.00 -1.26
CA MET A 48 -12.29 0.61 -0.45
C MET A 48 -12.71 -0.14 0.82
N GLU A 49 -13.72 0.35 1.54
CA GLU A 49 -14.26 -0.32 2.74
C GLU A 49 -14.81 -1.71 2.40
N ARG A 50 -15.62 -1.82 1.34
CA ARG A 50 -16.17 -3.09 0.87
C ARG A 50 -15.07 -4.07 0.43
N LEU A 51 -14.06 -3.59 -0.27
CA LEU A 51 -12.92 -4.42 -0.68
C LEU A 51 -12.14 -4.94 0.54
N GLY A 52 -11.95 -4.09 1.56
CA GLY A 52 -11.31 -4.46 2.81
C GLY A 52 -12.10 -5.53 3.58
N GLU A 53 -13.43 -5.40 3.61
CA GLU A 53 -14.32 -6.38 4.25
C GLU A 53 -14.30 -7.74 3.54
N LEU A 54 -14.41 -7.73 2.21
CA LEU A 54 -14.40 -8.96 1.40
C LEU A 54 -13.08 -9.74 1.53
N ASN A 55 -11.96 -9.04 1.70
CA ASN A 55 -10.64 -9.66 1.82
C ASN A 55 -10.18 -9.85 3.28
N LEU A 56 -11.03 -9.54 4.27
CA LEU A 56 -10.66 -9.55 5.69
C LEU A 56 -9.34 -8.78 5.96
N ALA A 57 -9.15 -7.68 5.24
CA ALA A 57 -7.90 -6.96 5.23
C ALA A 57 -7.66 -6.29 6.57
N GLU A 58 -6.42 -6.35 7.06
CA GLU A 58 -6.00 -5.61 8.25
C GLU A 58 -6.11 -4.10 7.99
N ARG A 59 -7.02 -3.42 8.68
CA ARG A 59 -7.29 -1.98 8.47
C ARG A 59 -6.13 -1.08 8.92
N ARG A 60 -5.39 -1.49 9.96
CA ARG A 60 -4.33 -0.71 10.62
C ARG A 60 -3.05 -1.53 10.86
N PRO A 61 -2.32 -1.92 9.81
CA PRO A 61 -1.02 -2.57 10.00
C PRO A 61 -0.04 -1.60 10.66
N SER A 62 0.90 -2.13 11.45
CA SER A 62 1.98 -1.33 12.02
C SER A 62 2.85 -0.73 10.92
N ARG A 63 3.42 0.47 11.15
CA ARG A 63 4.19 1.20 10.13
C ARG A 63 5.37 0.38 9.59
N LEU A 64 6.02 -0.40 10.44
CA LEU A 64 7.14 -1.27 10.07
C LEU A 64 6.69 -2.43 9.16
N LYS A 65 5.58 -3.07 9.52
CA LYS A 65 4.97 -4.16 8.73
C LYS A 65 4.57 -3.65 7.35
N GLU A 66 3.98 -2.46 7.28
CA GLU A 66 3.60 -1.85 6.02
C GLU A 66 4.82 -1.48 5.15
N LEU A 67 5.88 -0.95 5.76
CA LEU A 67 7.07 -0.53 5.01
C LEU A 67 7.76 -1.72 4.33
N VAL A 68 7.94 -2.81 5.07
CA VAL A 68 8.76 -3.95 4.65
C VAL A 68 7.95 -4.98 3.87
N LEU A 69 6.73 -5.30 4.31
CA LEU A 69 5.97 -6.45 3.80
C LEU A 69 4.77 -6.08 2.91
N TYR A 70 4.25 -4.86 2.99
CA TYR A 70 3.07 -4.47 2.20
C TYR A 70 3.48 -3.80 0.90
N SER A 71 3.06 -4.40 -0.21
CA SER A 71 3.15 -3.80 -1.55
C SER A 71 2.18 -2.63 -1.77
N HIS A 72 1.16 -2.49 -0.90
CA HIS A 72 0.10 -1.49 -1.02
C HIS A 72 -0.01 -0.63 0.25
N PRO A 73 -0.43 0.64 0.15
CA PRO A 73 -0.71 1.45 1.32
C PRO A 73 -1.85 0.86 2.15
N ALA A 74 -1.83 1.03 3.48
CA ALA A 74 -2.94 0.61 4.32
C ALA A 74 -4.27 1.23 3.86
N LEU A 75 -5.34 0.44 3.95
CA LEU A 75 -6.69 0.83 3.54
C LEU A 75 -7.12 2.16 4.17
N GLU A 76 -6.81 2.33 5.45
CA GLU A 76 -7.16 3.54 6.18
C GLU A 76 -6.39 4.77 5.69
N ARG A 77 -5.14 4.64 5.24
CA ARG A 77 -4.40 5.77 4.66
C ARG A 77 -4.99 6.21 3.33
N ARG A 78 -5.45 5.25 2.52
CA ARG A 78 -6.12 5.53 1.24
C ARG A 78 -7.45 6.25 1.49
N ILE A 79 -8.24 5.78 2.46
CA ILE A 79 -9.49 6.43 2.88
C ILE A 79 -9.24 7.83 3.48
N ALA A 80 -8.23 7.98 4.35
CA ALA A 80 -7.88 9.27 4.95
C ALA A 80 -7.50 10.30 3.89
N ARG A 81 -6.70 9.87 2.88
CA ARG A 81 -6.33 10.70 1.74
C ARG A 81 -7.54 11.15 0.92
N ALA A 82 -8.47 10.22 0.65
CA ALA A 82 -9.73 10.55 -0.05
C ALA A 82 -10.63 11.52 0.75
N ARG A 83 -10.55 11.50 2.09
CA ARG A 83 -11.27 12.44 2.98
C ARG A 83 -10.62 13.83 3.05
N GLY A 84 -9.51 14.08 2.35
CA GLY A 84 -8.74 15.33 2.44
C GLY A 84 -7.86 15.43 3.68
N GLY A 85 -7.74 14.34 4.46
CA GLY A 85 -6.75 14.24 5.52
C GLY A 85 -5.38 14.05 4.88
N LEU A 86 -4.56 15.10 4.93
CA LEU A 86 -3.11 14.97 4.75
C LEU A 86 -2.60 13.87 5.69
N ALA A 87 -1.87 12.92 5.11
CA ALA A 87 -1.13 11.90 5.83
C ALA A 87 0.07 12.51 6.59
#